data_AF-A0A081BLB0-F1
#
_entry.id   AF-A0A081BLB0-F1
#
_cell.length_a   1.000
_cell.length_b   1.000
_cell.length_c   1.000
_cell.angle_alpha   90.00
_cell.angle_beta   90.00
_cell.angle_gamma   90.00
#
_symmetry.space_group_name_H-M   'P 1'
#
loop_
_entity.id
_entity.type
_entity.pdbx_description
1 polymer ?
#
loop_
_entity_poly.entity_id
_entity_poly.type
_entity_poly.pdbx_seq_one_letter_code
_entity_poly.pdbx_strand_id
1 'polypeptide(L)'
;MFKFIFAAIALVAMIVGLGYIYLDVWQAQVAYFAAILIVMALRKSFRQALAELRLFLPFVVMMLAIYAVFGLLNVKHDQPQQSALAFWLLYGVNRVLCFLNTALSLSLLLSWFQVNDVLALPIPIRYTKALILGRSLFTKARGALDEIDLHLRHFPDQRFLPARWHLRLFAAFQRQLLLVLTLIFYILEEAEIQGELIDNRITHCMIK
;
A
#
# COMPACT_ATOMS: atom_id res chain seq x y z
N MET A 1 5.60 -18.00 14.71
CA MET A 1 6.37 -17.19 15.69
C MET A 1 7.75 -16.77 15.17
N PHE A 2 8.65 -17.69 14.82
CA PHE A 2 10.02 -17.36 14.33
C PHE A 2 10.07 -16.39 13.14
N LYS A 3 9.17 -16.51 12.16
CA LYS A 3 9.07 -15.57 11.02
C LYS A 3 8.84 -14.11 11.46
N PHE A 4 8.02 -13.90 12.50
CA PHE A 4 7.71 -12.56 13.02
C PHE A 4 8.90 -11.96 13.76
N ILE A 5 9.59 -12.77 14.57
CA ILE A 5 10.83 -12.36 15.26
C ILE A 5 11.90 -11.98 14.23
N PHE A 6 12.09 -12.82 13.22
CA PHE A 6 13.04 -12.55 12.15
C PHE A 6 12.73 -11.25 11.40
N ALA A 7 11.47 -11.02 11.03
CA ALA A 7 11.11 -9.78 10.35
C ALA A 7 11.23 -8.55 11.26
N ALA A 8 10.95 -8.67 12.56
CA ALA A 8 11.16 -7.59 13.51
C ALA A 8 12.65 -7.23 13.60
N ILE A 9 13.53 -8.24 13.71
CA ILE A 9 14.98 -8.04 13.67
C ILE A 9 15.41 -7.41 12.35
N ALA A 10 14.92 -7.93 11.22
CA ALA A 10 15.22 -7.38 9.90
C ALA A 10 14.75 -5.93 9.74
N LEU A 11 13.59 -5.58 10.31
CA LEU A 11 13.06 -4.21 10.29
C LEU A 11 13.89 -3.27 11.17
N VAL A 12 14.31 -3.71 12.36
CA VAL A 12 15.23 -2.94 13.22
C VAL A 12 16.58 -2.75 12.53
N ALA A 13 17.15 -3.82 11.95
CA ALA A 13 18.40 -3.74 11.20
C ALA A 13 18.27 -2.80 9.98
N MET A 14 17.13 -2.83 9.29
CA MET A 14 16.82 -1.93 8.19
C MET A 14 16.77 -0.48 8.66
N ILE A 15 16.06 -0.17 9.76
CA ILE A 15 15.95 1.18 10.31
C ILE A 15 17.32 1.70 10.75
N VAL A 16 18.08 0.90 11.50
CA VAL A 16 19.42 1.28 11.99
C VAL A 16 20.39 1.46 10.82
N GLY A 17 20.40 0.54 9.86
CA GLY A 17 21.22 0.65 8.66
C GLY A 17 20.88 1.89 7.83
N LEU A 18 19.58 2.12 7.58
CA LEU A 18 19.11 3.27 6.83
C LEU A 18 19.41 4.61 7.52
N GLY A 19 19.26 4.66 8.85
CA GLY A 19 19.44 5.86 9.65
C GLY A 19 20.90 6.24 9.90
N TYR A 20 21.79 5.25 10.05
CA TYR A 20 23.18 5.51 10.49
C TYR A 20 24.22 5.39 9.38
N ILE A 21 24.00 4.53 8.38
CA ILE A 21 25.01 4.20 7.35
C ILE A 21 24.61 4.75 5.97
N TYR A 22 23.32 4.79 5.66
CA TYR A 22 22.85 5.04 4.30
C TYR A 22 22.67 6.50 3.92
N LEU A 23 22.50 7.43 4.88
CA LEU A 23 22.21 8.82 4.54
C LEU A 23 23.34 9.51 3.76
N ASP A 24 24.59 9.11 4.00
CA ASP A 24 25.76 9.81 3.46
C ASP A 24 26.43 9.11 2.26
N VAL A 25 26.21 7.80 2.05
CA VAL A 25 26.92 7.02 1.02
C VAL A 25 25.98 6.60 -0.12
N TRP A 26 25.92 7.40 -1.19
CA TRP A 26 25.04 7.13 -2.35
C TRP A 26 25.33 5.78 -3.03
N GLN A 27 26.59 5.34 -3.05
CA GLN A 27 26.99 4.06 -3.64
C GLN A 27 26.35 2.86 -2.91
N ALA A 28 26.30 2.93 -1.58
CA ALA A 28 25.65 1.91 -0.75
C ALA A 28 24.13 1.88 -1.01
N GLN A 29 23.50 3.06 -1.18
CA GLN A 29 22.08 3.15 -1.51
C GLN A 29 21.75 2.47 -2.85
N VAL A 30 22.58 2.67 -3.88
CA VAL A 30 22.37 2.07 -5.21
C VAL A 30 22.58 0.55 -5.16
N ALA A 31 23.64 0.09 -4.49
CA ALA A 31 23.90 -1.34 -4.34
C ALA A 31 22.75 -2.06 -3.62
N TYR A 32 22.21 -1.44 -2.57
CA TYR A 32 21.06 -1.98 -1.84
C TYR A 32 19.78 -2.00 -2.65
N PHE A 33 19.51 -0.91 -3.40
CA PHE A 33 18.37 -0.84 -4.30
C PHE A 33 18.41 -1.98 -5.32
N ALA A 34 19.58 -2.22 -5.93
CA ALA A 34 19.78 -3.33 -6.85
C ALA A 34 19.56 -4.69 -6.15
N ALA A 35 20.11 -4.88 -4.95
CA ALA A 35 19.93 -6.11 -4.18
C ALA A 35 18.45 -6.37 -3.85
N ILE A 36 17.70 -5.36 -3.41
CA ILE A 36 16.27 -5.48 -3.12
C ILE A 36 15.50 -5.83 -4.39
N LEU A 37 15.77 -5.15 -5.51
CA LEU A 37 15.11 -5.44 -6.77
C LEU A 37 15.34 -6.88 -7.23
N ILE A 38 16.56 -7.40 -7.09
CA ILE A 38 16.89 -8.80 -7.40
C ILE A 38 16.06 -9.73 -6.51
N VAL A 39 16.06 -9.51 -5.20
CA VAL A 39 15.31 -10.35 -4.26
C VAL A 39 13.80 -10.28 -4.51
N MET A 40 13.26 -9.10 -4.82
CA MET A 40 11.85 -8.93 -5.18
C MET A 40 11.51 -9.62 -6.49
N ALA A 41 12.36 -9.51 -7.51
CA ALA A 41 12.15 -10.17 -8.80
C ALA A 41 12.14 -11.69 -8.65
N LEU A 42 13.04 -12.25 -7.83
CA LEU A 42 13.09 -13.68 -7.52
C LEU A 42 11.84 -14.17 -6.78
N ARG A 43 11.25 -13.34 -5.92
CA ARG A 43 10.15 -13.77 -5.05
C ARG A 43 8.75 -13.50 -5.61
N LYS A 44 8.51 -12.29 -6.12
CA LYS A 44 7.19 -11.81 -6.55
C LYS A 44 7.03 -11.81 -8.08
N SER A 45 8.06 -12.21 -8.84
CA SER A 45 8.20 -11.95 -10.28
C SER A 45 8.51 -10.48 -10.59
N PHE A 46 9.34 -10.29 -11.62
CA PHE A 46 9.76 -8.97 -12.10
C PHE A 46 8.59 -8.06 -12.47
N ARG A 47 7.49 -8.62 -12.99
CA ARG A 47 6.29 -7.84 -13.35
C ARG A 47 5.63 -7.19 -12.13
N GLN A 48 5.57 -7.89 -11.00
CA GLN A 48 5.00 -7.34 -9.78
C GLN A 48 5.94 -6.31 -9.15
N ALA A 49 7.26 -6.57 -9.16
CA ALA A 49 8.24 -5.60 -8.69
C ALA A 49 8.17 -4.27 -9.47
N LEU A 50 8.00 -4.34 -10.79
CA LEU A 50 7.83 -3.15 -11.64
C LEU A 50 6.50 -2.44 -11.37
N ALA A 51 5.42 -3.19 -11.11
CA ALA A 51 4.12 -2.62 -10.75
C ALA A 51 4.19 -1.85 -9.43
N GLU A 52 4.89 -2.38 -8.42
CA GLU A 52 5.14 -1.67 -7.16
C GLU A 52 5.99 -0.42 -7.37
N LEU A 53 7.04 -0.47 -8.18
CA LEU A 53 7.84 0.70 -8.52
C LEU A 53 6.99 1.80 -9.21
N ARG A 54 6.11 1.38 -10.12
CA ARG A 54 5.19 2.28 -10.82
C ARG A 54 4.21 2.98 -9.87
N LEU A 55 3.81 2.34 -8.78
CA LEU A 55 2.97 2.93 -7.74
C LEU A 55 3.66 4.13 -7.07
N PHE A 56 4.98 4.06 -6.87
CA PHE A 56 5.77 5.12 -6.24
C PHE A 56 6.22 6.23 -7.20
N LEU A 57 6.18 5.98 -8.51
CA LEU A 57 6.59 6.91 -9.55
C LEU A 57 5.99 8.33 -9.43
N PRO A 58 4.67 8.55 -9.20
CA PRO A 58 4.15 9.91 -9.04
C PRO A 58 4.78 10.67 -7.87
N PHE A 59 5.08 9.97 -6.76
CA PHE A 59 5.72 10.58 -5.60
C PHE A 59 7.20 10.90 -5.86
N VAL A 60 7.91 10.00 -6.54
CA VAL A 60 9.30 10.21 -6.97
C VAL A 60 9.42 11.43 -7.88
N VAL A 61 8.55 11.53 -8.89
CA VAL A 61 8.53 12.66 -9.83
C VAL A 61 8.25 13.96 -9.09
N MET A 62 7.29 13.97 -8.16
CA MET A 62 6.98 15.13 -7.34
C MET A 62 8.18 15.57 -6.49
N MET A 63 8.88 14.65 -5.81
CA MET A 63 10.07 15.00 -5.02
C MET A 63 11.18 15.59 -5.88
N LEU A 64 11.50 14.95 -7.02
CA LEU A 64 12.53 15.47 -7.93
C LEU A 64 12.17 16.85 -8.48
N ALA A 65 10.89 17.08 -8.81
CA ALA A 65 10.42 18.38 -9.26
C ALA A 65 10.61 19.47 -8.20
N ILE A 66 10.28 19.18 -6.93
CA ILE A 66 10.47 20.12 -5.81
C ILE A 66 11.95 20.50 -5.67
N TYR A 67 12.86 19.52 -5.69
CA TYR A 67 14.29 19.80 -5.60
C TYR A 67 14.86 20.51 -6.83
N ALA A 68 14.35 20.21 -8.03
CA ALA A 68 14.71 20.95 -9.23
C ALA A 68 14.29 22.43 -9.12
N VAL A 69 13.10 22.71 -8.59
CA VAL A 69 12.64 24.08 -8.32
C VAL A 69 13.55 24.77 -7.31
N PHE A 70 13.98 24.10 -6.23
CA PHE A 70 14.94 24.68 -5.28
C PHE A 70 16.29 24.98 -5.93
N GLY A 71 16.76 24.12 -6.83
CA GLY A 71 17.94 24.34 -7.65
C GLY A 71 17.81 25.56 -8.58
N LEU A 72 16.68 25.70 -9.26
CA LEU A 72 16.41 26.82 -10.18
C LEU A 72 16.24 28.16 -9.45
N LEU A 73 15.69 28.13 -8.23
CA LEU A 73 15.51 29.32 -7.39
C LEU A 73 16.78 29.72 -6.62
N ASN A 74 17.90 29.02 -6.82
CA ASN A 74 19.17 29.23 -6.11
C ASN A 74 18.97 29.34 -4.58
N VAL A 75 18.19 28.42 -4.01
CA VAL A 75 18.01 28.35 -2.56
C VAL A 75 19.38 28.10 -1.91
N LYS A 76 19.73 28.89 -0.89
CA LYS A 76 21.03 28.81 -0.20
C LYS A 76 21.30 27.38 0.29
N HIS A 77 22.54 26.94 0.08
CA HIS A 77 23.05 25.66 0.55
C HIS A 77 24.43 25.84 1.18
N ASP A 78 24.81 24.91 2.06
CA ASP A 78 26.01 25.03 2.89
C ASP A 78 27.33 24.76 2.14
N GLN A 79 27.27 24.23 0.90
CA GLN A 79 28.47 23.90 0.10
C GLN A 79 28.79 24.97 -0.96
N PRO A 80 29.76 25.86 -0.77
CA PRO A 80 29.99 27.01 -1.65
C PRO A 80 30.62 26.68 -3.02
N GLN A 81 31.08 25.44 -3.26
CA GLN A 81 31.83 25.08 -4.47
C GLN A 81 30.99 24.40 -5.57
N GLN A 82 29.71 24.09 -5.31
CA GLN A 82 28.84 23.44 -6.29
C GLN A 82 27.76 24.41 -6.80
N SER A 83 27.34 24.24 -8.05
CA SER A 83 26.16 24.96 -8.55
C SER A 83 24.93 24.53 -7.75
N ALA A 84 24.07 25.50 -7.38
CA ALA A 84 22.89 25.22 -6.57
C ALA A 84 22.00 24.12 -7.17
N LEU A 85 21.89 24.12 -8.50
CA LEU A 85 21.14 23.10 -9.23
C LEU A 85 21.76 21.69 -9.03
N ALA A 86 23.08 21.54 -9.14
CA ALA A 86 23.74 20.26 -8.95
C ALA A 86 23.59 19.75 -7.51
N PHE A 87 23.76 20.64 -6.53
CA PHE A 87 23.60 20.29 -5.11
C PHE A 87 22.18 19.80 -4.80
N TRP A 88 21.16 20.59 -5.17
CA TRP A 88 19.77 20.25 -4.87
C TRP A 88 19.29 18.99 -5.60
N LEU A 89 19.74 18.76 -6.84
CA LEU A 89 19.44 17.51 -7.56
C LEU A 89 20.10 16.30 -6.90
N LEU A 90 21.40 16.38 -6.54
CA LEU A 90 22.09 15.27 -5.88
C LEU A 90 21.44 14.94 -4.53
N TYR A 91 21.13 15.98 -3.75
CA TYR A 91 20.41 15.85 -2.49
C TYR A 91 19.04 15.20 -2.70
N GLY A 92 18.30 15.63 -3.71
CA GLY A 92 16.99 15.08 -4.05
C GLY A 92 17.05 13.61 -4.47
N VAL A 93 18.02 13.25 -5.32
CA VAL A 93 18.23 11.86 -5.76
C VAL A 93 18.54 10.95 -4.57
N ASN A 94 19.42 11.35 -3.65
CA ASN A 94 19.71 10.56 -2.44
C ASN A 94 18.47 10.35 -1.57
N ARG A 95 17.61 11.37 -1.44
CA ARG A 95 16.36 11.26 -0.67
C ARG A 95 15.35 10.34 -1.35
N VAL A 96 15.21 10.46 -2.66
CA VAL A 96 14.34 9.59 -3.48
C VAL A 96 14.80 8.15 -3.40
N LEU A 97 16.10 7.90 -3.51
CA LEU A 97 16.66 6.55 -3.46
C LEU A 97 16.51 5.94 -2.06
N CYS A 98 16.71 6.73 -1.01
CA CYS A 98 16.40 6.32 0.37
C CYS A 98 14.92 5.95 0.54
N PHE A 99 14.00 6.77 0.04
CA PHE A 99 12.56 6.48 0.06
C PHE A 99 12.21 5.19 -0.68
N LEU A 100 12.76 4.98 -1.88
CA LEU A 100 12.51 3.76 -2.64
C LEU A 100 13.04 2.53 -1.91
N ASN A 101 14.25 2.62 -1.33
CA ASN A 101 14.83 1.54 -0.53
C ASN A 101 13.98 1.20 0.68
N THR A 102 13.47 2.20 1.41
CA THR A 102 12.61 1.95 2.58
C THR A 102 11.28 1.32 2.18
N ALA A 103 10.62 1.87 1.16
CA ALA A 103 9.31 1.42 0.69
C ALA A 103 9.37 -0.01 0.12
N LEU A 104 10.36 -0.31 -0.72
CA LEU A 104 10.53 -1.64 -1.31
C LEU A 104 10.94 -2.66 -0.26
N SER A 105 11.80 -2.31 0.70
CA SER A 105 12.16 -3.22 1.79
C SER A 105 10.97 -3.55 2.68
N LEU A 106 10.14 -2.55 3.00
CA LEU A 106 8.92 -2.78 3.77
C LEU A 106 7.93 -3.66 3.00
N SER A 107 7.73 -3.42 1.70
CA SER A 107 6.91 -4.26 0.83
C SER A 107 7.45 -5.69 0.75
N LEU A 108 8.79 -5.84 0.64
CA LEU A 108 9.44 -7.13 0.63
C LEU A 108 9.18 -7.85 1.95
N LEU A 109 9.43 -7.22 3.11
CA LEU A 109 9.17 -7.80 4.44
C LEU A 109 7.71 -8.21 4.61
N LEU A 110 6.76 -7.36 4.25
CA LEU A 110 5.33 -7.64 4.34
C LEU A 110 4.94 -8.87 3.52
N SER A 111 5.57 -9.08 2.36
CA SER A 111 5.30 -10.29 1.57
C SER A 111 5.85 -11.60 2.15
N TRP A 112 6.60 -11.56 3.27
CA TRP A 112 6.93 -12.77 4.05
C TRP A 112 5.76 -13.25 4.88
N PHE A 113 4.74 -12.43 5.07
CA PHE A 113 3.60 -12.74 5.90
C PHE A 113 2.40 -13.10 5.05
N GLN A 114 1.86 -14.29 5.28
CA GLN A 114 0.53 -14.65 4.84
C GLN A 114 -0.45 -14.48 5.98
N VAL A 115 -1.73 -14.24 5.66
CA VAL A 115 -2.78 -14.16 6.69
C VAL A 115 -2.85 -15.45 7.51
N ASN A 116 -2.55 -16.59 6.90
CA ASN A 116 -2.47 -17.88 7.59
C ASN A 116 -1.35 -17.91 8.65
N ASP A 117 -0.22 -17.23 8.42
CA ASP A 117 0.86 -17.14 9.41
C ASP A 117 0.41 -16.33 10.66
N VAL A 118 -0.46 -15.34 10.46
CA VAL A 118 -1.05 -14.55 11.57
C VAL A 118 -2.07 -15.39 12.34
N LEU A 119 -2.91 -16.15 11.64
CA LEU A 119 -3.91 -17.03 12.27
C LEU A 119 -3.28 -18.21 13.03
N ALA A 120 -2.05 -18.60 12.69
CA ALA A 120 -1.29 -19.64 13.37
C ALA A 120 -0.60 -19.16 14.67
N LEU A 121 -0.64 -17.87 14.99
CA LEU A 121 -0.15 -17.36 16.27
C LEU A 121 -1.12 -17.76 17.40
N PRO A 122 -0.63 -17.97 18.63
CA PRO A 122 -1.46 -18.24 19.79
C PRO A 122 -2.18 -16.95 20.24
N ILE A 123 -3.12 -16.48 19.42
CA ILE A 123 -3.90 -15.26 19.64
C ILE A 123 -5.22 -15.66 20.30
N PRO A 124 -5.75 -14.86 21.26
CA PRO A 124 -7.08 -15.09 21.81
C PRO A 124 -8.16 -15.18 20.72
N ILE A 125 -9.08 -16.13 20.88
CA ILE A 125 -10.13 -16.46 19.89
C ILE A 125 -10.92 -15.24 19.44
N ARG A 126 -11.15 -14.26 20.34
CA ARG A 126 -11.81 -12.98 20.00
C ARG A 126 -11.14 -12.25 18.84
N TYR A 127 -9.81 -12.17 18.83
CA TYR A 127 -9.07 -11.49 17.75
C TYR A 127 -8.96 -12.36 16.50
N THR A 128 -8.82 -13.68 16.67
CA THR A 128 -8.83 -14.63 15.56
C THR A 128 -10.17 -14.57 14.80
N LYS A 129 -11.31 -14.47 15.53
CA LYS A 129 -12.64 -14.24 14.95
C LYS A 129 -12.66 -12.96 14.11
N ALA A 130 -12.19 -11.84 14.66
CA ALA A 130 -12.16 -10.57 13.94
C ALA A 130 -11.30 -10.63 12.66
N LEU A 131 -10.14 -11.29 12.72
CA LEU A 131 -9.26 -11.49 11.55
C LEU A 131 -9.90 -12.35 10.47
N ILE A 132 -10.53 -13.46 10.85
CA ILE A 132 -11.24 -14.36 9.90
C ILE A 132 -12.41 -13.61 9.25
N LEU A 133 -13.23 -12.94 10.06
CA LEU A 133 -14.36 -12.16 9.59
C LEU A 133 -13.92 -11.06 8.63
N GLY A 134 -12.92 -10.26 9.02
CA GLY A 134 -12.39 -9.18 8.18
C GLY A 134 -11.84 -9.68 6.84
N ARG A 135 -11.13 -10.82 6.82
CA ARG A 135 -10.65 -11.45 5.58
C ARG A 135 -11.80 -11.92 4.69
N SER A 136 -12.80 -12.58 5.28
CA SER A 136 -13.97 -13.06 4.56
C SER A 136 -14.72 -11.90 3.90
N LEU A 137 -15.02 -10.87 4.69
CA LEU A 137 -15.71 -9.66 4.24
C LEU A 137 -14.92 -8.92 3.16
N PHE A 138 -13.60 -8.77 3.31
CA PHE A 138 -12.77 -8.14 2.27
C PHE A 138 -12.83 -8.90 0.95
N THR A 139 -12.78 -10.23 1.00
CA THR A 139 -12.82 -11.07 -0.20
C THR A 139 -14.18 -10.96 -0.89
N LYS A 140 -15.27 -10.99 -0.12
CA LYS A 140 -16.64 -10.84 -0.63
C LYS A 140 -16.90 -9.43 -1.17
N ALA A 141 -16.52 -8.40 -0.45
CA ALA A 141 -16.63 -7.01 -0.88
C ALA A 141 -15.91 -6.77 -2.21
N ARG A 142 -14.71 -7.33 -2.36
CA ARG A 142 -13.94 -7.21 -3.61
C ARG A 142 -14.63 -7.93 -4.78
N GLY A 143 -15.23 -9.09 -4.55
CA GLY A 143 -16.00 -9.80 -5.58
C GLY A 143 -17.29 -9.05 -5.95
N ALA A 144 -18.00 -8.51 -4.96
CA ALA A 144 -19.24 -7.78 -5.16
C ALA A 144 -19.04 -6.41 -5.82
N LEU A 145 -17.87 -5.78 -5.65
CA LEU A 145 -17.58 -4.45 -6.18
C LEU A 145 -17.81 -4.36 -7.70
N ASP A 146 -17.27 -5.33 -8.46
CA ASP A 146 -17.38 -5.35 -9.92
C ASP A 146 -18.83 -5.61 -10.37
N GLU A 147 -19.54 -6.46 -9.63
CA GLU A 147 -20.94 -6.79 -9.92
C GLU A 147 -21.88 -5.61 -9.61
N ILE A 148 -21.68 -4.92 -8.47
CA ILE A 148 -22.43 -3.73 -8.09
C ILE A 148 -22.17 -2.61 -9.09
N ASP A 149 -20.91 -2.35 -9.48
CA ASP A 149 -20.61 -1.33 -10.48
C ASP A 149 -21.25 -1.66 -11.83
N LEU A 150 -21.25 -2.94 -12.23
CA LEU A 150 -21.94 -3.37 -13.44
C LEU A 150 -23.44 -3.09 -13.36
N HIS A 151 -24.12 -3.46 -12.28
CA HIS A 151 -25.54 -3.17 -12.10
C HIS A 151 -25.82 -1.67 -12.12
N LEU A 152 -25.00 -0.86 -11.43
CA LEU A 152 -25.13 0.59 -11.39
C LEU A 152 -25.00 1.23 -12.78
N ARG A 153 -24.08 0.75 -13.62
CA ARG A 153 -23.95 1.20 -15.02
C ARG A 153 -25.19 0.95 -15.87
N HIS A 154 -25.99 -0.07 -15.53
CA HIS A 154 -27.17 -0.42 -16.31
C HIS A 154 -28.42 0.38 -15.92
N PHE A 155 -28.41 1.11 -14.79
CA PHE A 155 -29.53 1.95 -14.38
C PHE A 155 -29.83 3.03 -15.44
N PRO A 156 -31.10 3.17 -15.87
CA PRO A 156 -31.48 4.09 -16.94
C PRO A 156 -31.12 5.55 -16.63
N ASP A 157 -31.26 5.96 -15.37
CA ASP A 157 -31.02 7.33 -14.90
C ASP A 157 -29.55 7.75 -15.00
N GLN A 158 -28.62 6.79 -15.08
CA GLN A 158 -27.19 7.07 -15.22
C GLN A 158 -26.72 7.19 -16.68
N ARG A 159 -27.59 6.89 -17.67
CA ARG A 159 -27.24 6.93 -19.10
C ARG A 159 -27.30 8.34 -19.69
N PHE A 160 -28.09 9.23 -19.11
CA PHE A 160 -28.23 10.61 -19.57
C PHE A 160 -27.25 11.52 -18.84
N LEU A 161 -26.01 11.58 -19.34
CA LEU A 161 -25.02 12.54 -18.85
C LEU A 161 -25.44 13.97 -19.21
N PRO A 162 -25.68 14.84 -18.23
CA PRO A 162 -26.06 16.24 -18.51
C PRO A 162 -24.96 16.95 -19.31
N ALA A 163 -25.35 17.87 -20.19
CA ALA A 163 -24.42 18.55 -21.09
C ALA A 163 -23.39 19.45 -20.38
N ARG A 164 -23.74 19.96 -19.19
CA ARG A 164 -22.89 20.89 -18.42
C ARG A 164 -21.92 20.14 -17.52
N TRP A 165 -20.67 20.60 -17.48
CA TRP A 165 -19.57 19.96 -16.73
C TRP A 165 -19.85 19.79 -15.23
N HIS A 166 -20.43 20.79 -14.56
CA HIS A 166 -20.75 20.72 -13.13
C HIS A 166 -21.81 19.64 -12.81
N LEU A 167 -22.81 19.48 -13.67
CA LEU A 167 -23.83 18.44 -13.50
C LEU A 167 -23.24 17.04 -13.75
N ARG A 168 -22.23 16.91 -14.62
CA ARG A 168 -21.50 15.63 -14.81
C ARG A 168 -20.70 15.24 -13.59
N LEU A 169 -20.00 16.19 -12.96
CA LEU A 169 -19.29 15.95 -11.70
C LEU A 169 -20.24 15.50 -10.60
N PHE A 170 -21.37 16.18 -10.45
CA PHE A 170 -22.39 15.83 -9.46
C PHE A 170 -22.97 14.44 -9.70
N ALA A 171 -23.29 14.09 -10.95
CA ALA A 171 -23.75 12.75 -11.31
C ALA A 171 -22.69 11.67 -11.05
N ALA A 172 -21.42 11.95 -11.32
CA ALA A 172 -20.30 11.05 -11.01
C ALA A 172 -20.15 10.84 -9.50
N PHE A 173 -20.28 11.90 -8.70
CA PHE A 173 -20.25 11.83 -7.25
C PHE A 173 -21.43 11.01 -6.70
N GLN A 174 -22.65 11.26 -7.17
CA GLN A 174 -23.83 10.48 -6.76
C GLN A 174 -23.68 9.01 -7.08
N ARG A 175 -23.14 8.66 -8.26
CA ARG A 175 -22.87 7.27 -8.62
C ARG A 175 -21.85 6.63 -7.68
N GLN A 176 -20.75 7.32 -7.38
CA GLN A 176 -19.75 6.82 -6.43
C GLN A 176 -20.34 6.65 -5.03
N LEU A 177 -21.16 7.60 -4.58
CA LEU A 177 -21.84 7.53 -3.30
C LEU A 177 -22.78 6.34 -3.24
N LEU A 178 -23.58 6.11 -4.28
CA LEU A 178 -24.48 4.97 -4.38
C LEU A 178 -23.71 3.64 -4.35
N LEU A 179 -22.61 3.55 -5.11
CA LEU A 179 -21.74 2.38 -5.10
C LEU A 179 -21.17 2.09 -3.71
N VAL A 180 -20.67 3.12 -3.02
CA VAL A 180 -20.15 2.98 -1.65
C VAL A 180 -21.25 2.57 -0.69
N LEU A 181 -22.44 3.17 -0.80
CA LEU A 181 -23.58 2.87 0.08
C LEU A 181 -24.06 1.42 -0.12
N THR A 182 -24.26 0.99 -1.36
CA THR A 182 -24.63 -0.39 -1.69
C THR A 182 -23.59 -1.38 -1.17
N LEU A 183 -22.29 -1.07 -1.34
CA LEU A 183 -21.22 -1.91 -0.83
C LEU A 183 -21.22 -1.99 0.70
N ILE A 184 -21.50 -0.89 1.41
CA ILE A 184 -21.61 -0.88 2.87
C ILE A 184 -22.77 -1.76 3.34
N PHE A 185 -23.95 -1.61 2.74
CA PHE A 185 -25.10 -2.44 3.11
C PHE A 185 -24.84 -3.93 2.85
N TYR A 186 -24.25 -4.26 1.70
CA TYR A 186 -23.83 -5.62 1.37
C TYR A 186 -22.84 -6.19 2.41
N ILE A 187 -21.83 -5.41 2.81
CA ILE A 187 -20.84 -5.84 3.81
C ILE A 187 -21.49 -6.01 5.19
N LEU A 188 -22.44 -5.16 5.57
CA LEU A 188 -23.12 -5.25 6.87
C LEU A 188 -23.94 -6.53 6.98
N GLU A 189 -24.77 -6.83 5.96
CA GLU A 189 -25.55 -8.07 5.92
C GLU A 189 -24.64 -9.30 5.96
N GLU A 190 -23.56 -9.27 5.17
CA GLU A 190 -22.60 -10.37 5.15
C GLU A 190 -21.83 -10.51 6.48
N ALA A 191 -21.59 -9.40 7.19
CA ALA A 191 -20.92 -9.43 8.49
C ALA A 191 -21.77 -10.11 9.56
N GLU A 192 -23.08 -9.91 9.55
CA GLU A 192 -24.02 -10.59 10.44
C GLU A 192 -24.02 -12.10 10.17
N ILE A 193 -24.26 -12.50 8.92
CA ILE A 193 -24.32 -13.91 8.52
C ILE A 193 -23.00 -14.63 8.83
N GLN A 194 -21.85 -14.06 8.43
CA GLN A 194 -20.55 -14.68 8.70
C GLN A 194 -20.21 -14.66 10.19
N GLY A 195 -20.61 -13.60 10.91
CA GLY A 195 -20.43 -13.48 12.35
C GLY A 195 -21.09 -14.64 13.10
N GLU A 196 -22.37 -14.90 12.81
CA GLU A 196 -23.15 -16.00 13.40
C GLU A 196 -22.57 -17.37 13.04
N LEU A 197 -22.18 -17.59 11.77
CA LEU A 197 -21.57 -18.84 11.34
C LEU A 197 -20.25 -19.14 12.07
N ILE A 198 -19.43 -18.10 12.30
CA ILE A 198 -18.17 -18.25 13.05
C ILE A 198 -18.47 -18.54 14.52
N ASP A 199 -19.43 -17.84 15.14
CA ASP A 199 -19.81 -18.08 16.53
C ASP A 199 -20.34 -19.51 16.75
N ASN A 200 -21.22 -19.98 15.86
CA ASN A 200 -21.73 -21.35 15.89
C ASN A 200 -20.61 -22.39 15.76
N ARG A 201 -19.59 -22.14 14.94
CA ARG A 201 -18.43 -23.03 14.83
C ARG A 201 -17.56 -23.01 16.08
N ILE A 202 -17.35 -21.83 16.68
CA ILE A 202 -16.55 -21.70 17.90
C ILE A 202 -17.24 -22.43 19.06
N THR A 203 -18.55 -22.25 19.24
CA THR A 203 -19.31 -22.96 20.28
C THR A 203 -19.23 -24.47 20.09
N HIS A 204 -19.45 -24.99 18.87
CA HIS A 204 -19.35 -26.44 18.63
C HIS A 204 -17.94 -27.02 18.83
N CYS A 205 -16.88 -26.25 18.58
CA CYS A 205 -15.49 -26.71 18.77
C CYS A 205 -14.98 -26.57 20.22
N MET A 206 -15.52 -25.62 21.00
CA MET A 206 -15.09 -25.35 22.38
C MET A 206 -15.94 -26.05 23.45
N ILE A 207 -17.03 -26.72 23.07
CA ILE A 207 -17.90 -27.51 23.98
C ILE A 207 -17.38 -28.98 24.13
N LYS A 208 -16.09 -29.24 23.89
CA LYS A 208 -15.43 -30.50 24.27
C LYS A 208 -14.46 -30.27 25.41
#